data_AF-A0A1J3HMD4-F1
#
_entry.id   AF-A0A1J3HMD4-F1
#
_cell.length_a   1.000
_cell.length_b   1.000
_cell.length_c   1.000
_cell.angle_alpha   90.00
_cell.angle_beta   90.00
_cell.angle_gamma   90.00
#
_symmetry.space_group_name_H-M   'P 1'
#
loop_
_entity.id
_entity.type
_entity.pdbx_description
1 polymer ?
#
loop_
_entity_poly.entity_id
_entity_poly.type
_entity_poly.pdbx_seq_one_letter_code
_entity_poly.pdbx_strand_id
1 'polypeptide(L)'
;PSNLALCVNASFVYLKVRNNNSGKVYVVAESRLSALPSDKPKEAKGGKPDSDSGADSFQVLEKFYGASLVGKKYEPLFDYFDDFSSVAFRVVADGYVTDDSGTGIVHCAPAFGEDDYRVCLENKIIKKGEFLVVAVDEDGLFTERITHFSG
;
A
#
# COMPACT_ATOMS: atom_id res chain seq x y z
N PRO A 1 0.81 2.78 13.51
CA PRO A 1 0.86 1.36 13.08
C PRO A 1 -0.55 0.75 13.15
N SER A 2 -1.37 0.90 12.09
CA SER A 2 -2.81 0.60 12.17
C SER A 2 -3.35 -0.03 10.88
N ASN A 3 -2.44 -0.61 10.07
CA ASN A 3 -2.81 -1.20 8.79
C ASN A 3 -3.65 -2.46 9.00
N LEU A 4 -4.72 -2.62 8.22
CA LEU A 4 -5.47 -3.88 8.16
C LEU A 4 -5.73 -4.39 6.73
N ALA A 5 -5.58 -3.55 5.71
CA ALA A 5 -5.71 -3.96 4.33
C ALA A 5 -4.86 -3.09 3.38
N LEU A 6 -4.74 -3.56 2.14
CA LEU A 6 -4.31 -2.75 1.01
C LEU A 6 -5.46 -2.65 0.01
N CYS A 7 -5.85 -1.44 -0.39
CA CYS A 7 -6.90 -1.24 -1.36
C CYS A 7 -6.34 -0.93 -2.75
N VAL A 8 -6.92 -1.55 -3.77
CA VAL A 8 -6.63 -1.31 -5.19
C VAL A 8 -7.89 -0.92 -5.94
N ASN A 9 -7.74 -0.30 -7.12
CA ASN A 9 -8.87 -0.15 -8.03
C ASN A 9 -8.98 -1.42 -8.90
N ALA A 10 -10.11 -2.12 -8.84
CA ALA A 10 -10.28 -3.39 -9.58
C ALA A 10 -10.14 -3.23 -11.10
N SER A 11 -10.52 -2.07 -11.63
CA SER A 11 -10.53 -1.75 -13.06
C SER A 11 -9.19 -1.24 -13.57
N PHE A 12 -8.29 -0.82 -12.68
CA PHE A 12 -6.97 -0.36 -13.08
C PHE A 12 -6.06 -1.50 -13.49
N VAL A 13 -5.08 -1.17 -14.31
CA VAL A 13 -4.01 -2.08 -14.70
C VAL A 13 -2.80 -1.82 -13.83
N TYR A 14 -2.24 -2.91 -13.29
CA TYR A 14 -1.06 -2.92 -12.46
C TYR A 14 0.08 -3.65 -13.17
N LEU A 15 1.30 -3.21 -12.87
CA LEU A 15 2.53 -3.79 -13.37
C LEU A 15 3.29 -4.42 -12.21
N LYS A 16 3.75 -5.64 -12.41
CA LYS A 16 4.84 -6.21 -11.61
C LYS A 16 6.15 -5.87 -12.31
N VAL A 17 6.99 -5.10 -11.64
CA VAL A 17 8.25 -4.60 -12.20
C VAL A 17 9.43 -4.96 -11.33
N ARG A 18 10.59 -5.16 -11.95
CA ARG A 18 11.86 -5.39 -11.26
C ARG A 18 12.76 -4.18 -11.43
N ASN A 19 13.26 -3.63 -10.34
CA ASN A 19 14.29 -2.60 -10.40
C ASN A 19 15.61 -3.24 -10.88
N ASN A 20 16.18 -2.72 -11.97
CA ASN A 20 17.38 -3.26 -12.59
C ASN A 20 18.64 -3.10 -11.72
N ASN A 21 18.65 -2.11 -10.81
CA ASN A 21 19.78 -1.81 -9.94
C ASN A 21 19.72 -2.62 -8.64
N SER A 22 18.59 -2.57 -7.92
CA SER A 22 18.44 -3.26 -6.62
C SER A 22 17.94 -4.69 -6.74
N GLY A 23 17.45 -5.10 -7.92
CA GLY A 23 16.87 -6.41 -8.16
C GLY A 23 15.51 -6.63 -7.48
N LYS A 24 15.02 -5.67 -6.69
CA LYS A 24 13.74 -5.72 -5.97
C LYS A 24 12.56 -5.71 -6.94
N VAL A 25 11.50 -6.42 -6.56
CA VAL A 25 10.26 -6.52 -7.34
C VAL A 25 9.16 -5.71 -6.65
N TYR A 26 8.43 -4.93 -7.44
CA TYR A 26 7.37 -4.05 -6.99
C TYR A 26 6.09 -4.32 -7.78
N VAL A 27 4.95 -4.01 -7.17
CA VAL A 27 3.65 -3.90 -7.85
C VAL A 27 3.19 -2.46 -7.75
N VAL A 28 2.79 -1.88 -8.88
CA VAL A 28 2.40 -0.46 -9.00
C VAL A 28 1.34 -0.32 -10.08
N ALA A 29 0.44 0.66 -9.97
CA ALA A 29 -0.46 1.00 -11.07
C ALA A 29 0.36 1.43 -12.30
N GLU A 30 -0.08 1.04 -13.49
CA GLU A 30 0.64 1.30 -14.75
C GLU A 30 0.94 2.79 -14.95
N SER A 31 -0.05 3.65 -14.69
CA SER A 31 0.10 5.12 -14.77
C SER A 31 1.00 5.71 -13.67
N ARG A 32 1.40 4.92 -12.67
CA ARG A 32 2.17 5.36 -11.49
C ARG A 32 3.59 4.79 -11.43
N LEU A 33 4.13 4.26 -12.53
CA LEU A 33 5.48 3.69 -12.54
C LEU A 33 6.56 4.67 -12.04
N SER A 34 6.39 5.97 -12.33
CA SER A 34 7.28 7.05 -11.87
C SER A 34 7.28 7.30 -10.35
N ALA A 35 6.29 6.77 -9.63
CA ALA A 35 6.19 6.90 -8.18
C ALA A 35 7.10 5.90 -7.43
N LEU A 36 7.67 4.92 -8.12
CA LEU A 36 8.62 3.98 -7.51
C LEU A 36 9.97 4.65 -7.23
N PRO A 37 10.66 4.25 -6.15
CA PRO A 37 11.96 4.83 -5.79
C PRO A 37 12.99 4.54 -6.88
N SER A 38 13.65 5.60 -7.38
CA SER A 38 14.76 5.46 -8.30
C SER A 38 16.05 5.15 -7.51
N ASP A 39 16.47 3.89 -7.49
CA ASP A 39 17.75 3.47 -6.89
C ASP A 39 18.98 3.86 -7.75
N LYS A 40 18.91 4.97 -8.51
CA LYS A 40 20.06 5.44 -9.31
C LYS A 40 21.17 5.93 -8.36
N PRO A 41 22.44 5.52 -8.54
CA PRO A 41 23.57 6.09 -7.82
C PRO A 41 23.62 7.61 -7.99
N LYS A 42 23.80 8.35 -6.89
CA LYS A 42 23.95 9.81 -6.92
C LYS A 42 25.35 10.21 -7.44
N GLU A 43 25.64 10.01 -8.72
CA GLU A 43 26.80 10.62 -9.36
C GLU A 43 26.45 11.23 -10.73
N ALA A 44 27.11 12.37 -11.01
CA ALA A 44 27.04 13.23 -12.20
C ALA A 44 25.85 14.21 -12.31
N LYS A 45 25.89 15.27 -11.49
CA LYS A 45 25.34 16.60 -11.89
C LYS A 45 26.11 17.07 -13.14
N GLY A 46 25.56 16.87 -14.33
CA GLY A 46 26.20 17.37 -15.56
C GLY A 46 25.49 17.11 -16.90
N GLY A 47 24.25 16.62 -16.92
CA GLY A 47 23.49 16.37 -18.15
C GLY A 47 22.16 17.13 -18.13
N LYS A 48 21.78 17.70 -19.28
CA LYS A 48 20.52 18.43 -19.50
C LYS A 48 19.29 17.62 -19.04
N PRO A 49 18.17 18.28 -18.67
CA PRO A 49 16.91 17.62 -18.37
C PRO A 49 16.24 17.22 -19.68
N ASP A 50 16.77 16.20 -20.34
CA ASP A 50 16.09 15.58 -21.46
C ASP A 50 15.08 14.56 -20.90
N SER A 51 13.85 14.73 -21.37
CA SER A 51 12.65 13.94 -21.15
C SER A 51 12.87 12.44 -21.08
N ASP A 52 12.11 11.77 -20.19
CA ASP A 52 11.71 10.37 -20.30
C ASP A 52 12.87 9.36 -20.10
N SER A 53 12.97 8.59 -19.03
CA SER A 53 11.93 7.72 -18.50
C SER A 53 12.43 7.09 -17.18
N GLY A 54 11.54 6.96 -16.19
CA GLY A 54 11.76 6.00 -15.10
C GLY A 54 11.79 4.55 -15.61
N ALA A 55 11.37 4.32 -16.86
CA ALA A 55 11.27 3.01 -17.50
C ALA A 55 12.62 2.29 -17.64
N ASP A 56 13.73 3.00 -17.90
CA ASP A 56 15.04 2.33 -18.04
C ASP A 56 15.53 1.67 -16.74
N SER A 57 15.04 2.14 -15.58
CA SER A 57 15.39 1.54 -14.29
C SER A 57 14.54 0.32 -13.91
N PHE A 58 13.45 0.04 -14.63
CA PHE A 58 12.51 -1.02 -14.27
C PHE A 58 12.17 -1.94 -15.44
N GLN A 59 12.42 -3.23 -15.27
CA GLN A 59 11.95 -4.26 -16.19
C GLN A 59 10.51 -4.67 -15.84
N VAL A 60 9.58 -4.56 -16.79
CA VAL A 60 8.22 -5.09 -16.63
C VAL A 60 8.25 -6.62 -16.71
N LEU A 61 7.78 -7.28 -15.65
CA LEU A 61 7.67 -8.74 -15.57
C LEU A 61 6.27 -9.24 -15.93
N GLU A 62 5.24 -8.50 -15.51
CA GLU A 62 3.85 -8.92 -15.66
C GLU A 62 2.92 -7.70 -15.68
N LYS A 63 1.78 -7.84 -16.37
CA LYS A 63 0.72 -6.82 -16.44
C LYS A 63 -0.63 -7.51 -16.17
N PHE A 64 -1.40 -6.99 -15.21
CA PHE A 64 -2.66 -7.59 -14.78
C PHE A 64 -3.64 -6.54 -14.23
N TYR A 65 -4.93 -6.86 -14.19
CA TYR A 65 -5.95 -6.01 -13.58
C TYR A 65 -5.90 -6.06 -12.05
N GLY A 66 -6.24 -4.96 -11.39
CA GLY A 66 -6.32 -4.88 -9.92
C GLY A 66 -7.26 -5.93 -9.32
N ALA A 67 -8.30 -6.33 -10.05
CA ALA A 67 -9.19 -7.43 -9.69
C ALA A 67 -8.45 -8.74 -9.38
N SER A 68 -7.32 -9.02 -10.02
CA SER A 68 -6.53 -10.24 -9.78
C SER A 68 -5.76 -10.23 -8.46
N LEU A 69 -5.57 -9.05 -7.86
CA LEU A 69 -4.90 -8.89 -6.58
C LEU A 69 -5.84 -9.15 -5.41
N VAL A 70 -7.15 -8.95 -5.58
CA VAL A 70 -8.15 -9.05 -4.51
C VAL A 70 -8.06 -10.42 -3.82
N GLY A 71 -7.97 -10.39 -2.49
CA GLY A 71 -7.85 -11.58 -1.65
C GLY A 71 -6.42 -12.10 -1.46
N LYS A 72 -5.42 -11.62 -2.22
CA LYS A 72 -4.01 -11.97 -1.94
C LYS A 72 -3.63 -11.48 -0.54
N LYS A 73 -3.03 -12.37 0.24
CA LYS A 73 -2.47 -12.06 1.57
C LYS A 73 -1.10 -11.39 1.41
N TYR A 74 -0.77 -10.51 2.34
CA TYR A 74 0.55 -9.90 2.44
C TYR A 74 1.06 -9.98 3.89
N GLU A 75 2.36 -9.86 4.06
CA GLU A 75 2.99 -9.76 5.38
C GLU A 75 2.84 -8.31 5.89
N PRO A 76 2.20 -8.08 7.04
CA PRO A 76 2.07 -6.73 7.59
C PRO A 76 3.45 -6.16 7.98
N LEU A 77 3.55 -4.83 8.00
CA LEU A 77 4.79 -4.14 8.40
C LEU A 77 5.12 -4.32 9.89
N PHE A 78 4.10 -4.59 10.71
CA PHE A 78 4.21 -4.75 12.16
C PHE A 78 3.27 -5.87 12.59
N ASP A 79 3.67 -6.59 13.64
CA ASP A 79 3.00 -7.76 14.22
C ASP A 79 1.99 -7.41 15.34
N TYR A 80 1.83 -6.12 15.68
CA TYR A 80 0.99 -5.65 16.80
C TYR A 80 -0.51 -6.09 16.72
N PHE A 81 -0.98 -6.47 15.53
CA PHE A 81 -2.38 -6.83 15.25
C PHE A 81 -2.52 -8.20 14.58
N ASP A 82 -1.61 -9.13 14.85
CA ASP A 82 -1.61 -10.49 14.28
C ASP A 82 -2.88 -11.31 14.60
N ASP A 83 -3.61 -10.96 15.66
CA ASP A 83 -4.94 -11.47 16.00
C ASP A 83 -5.97 -11.26 14.88
N PHE A 84 -5.77 -10.26 14.01
CA PHE A 84 -6.64 -10.01 12.85
C PHE A 84 -6.25 -10.82 11.60
N SER A 85 -5.16 -11.57 11.61
CA SER A 85 -4.60 -12.27 10.43
C SER A 85 -5.57 -13.18 9.68
N SER A 86 -6.55 -13.74 10.38
CA SER A 86 -7.62 -14.57 9.79
C SER A 86 -8.45 -13.81 8.75
N VAL A 87 -8.76 -12.53 9.00
CA VAL A 87 -9.64 -11.71 8.16
C VAL A 87 -8.94 -10.55 7.45
N ALA A 88 -7.89 -9.99 8.06
CA ALA A 88 -7.13 -8.82 7.60
C ALA A 88 -5.89 -9.21 6.77
N PHE A 89 -4.99 -8.24 6.56
CA PHE A 89 -3.71 -8.37 5.85
C PHE A 89 -3.85 -9.00 4.47
N ARG A 90 -4.88 -8.55 3.75
CA ARG A 90 -5.18 -8.95 2.39
C ARG A 90 -5.52 -7.75 1.53
N VAL A 91 -5.40 -7.94 0.22
CA VAL A 91 -5.83 -6.92 -0.74
C VAL A 91 -7.34 -6.92 -0.87
N VAL A 92 -7.92 -5.72 -0.91
CA VAL A 92 -9.33 -5.41 -1.18
C VAL A 92 -9.40 -4.47 -2.37
N ALA A 93 -10.60 -4.28 -2.94
CA ALA A 93 -10.79 -3.33 -4.02
C ALA A 93 -11.96 -2.38 -3.74
N ASP A 94 -11.79 -1.14 -4.18
CA ASP A 94 -12.81 -0.10 -4.15
C ASP A 94 -12.50 0.99 -5.20
N GLY A 95 -13.54 1.70 -5.64
CA GLY A 95 -13.44 2.72 -6.68
C GLY A 95 -12.82 4.05 -6.24
N TYR A 96 -12.66 4.30 -4.93
CA TYR A 96 -12.05 5.54 -4.43
C TYR A 96 -10.55 5.66 -4.75
N VAL A 97 -9.88 4.55 -5.09
CA VAL A 97 -8.47 4.56 -5.46
C VAL A 97 -8.30 5.20 -6.84
N THR A 98 -7.64 6.35 -6.88
CA THR A 98 -7.31 7.14 -8.07
C THR A 98 -5.86 6.92 -8.51
N ASP A 99 -5.51 7.41 -9.71
CA ASP A 99 -4.17 7.32 -10.29
C ASP A 99 -3.45 8.69 -10.42
N ASP A 100 -3.92 9.69 -9.70
CA ASP A 100 -3.31 11.02 -9.63
C ASP A 100 -2.20 11.09 -8.58
N SER A 101 -2.24 10.24 -7.55
CA SER A 101 -1.28 10.24 -6.43
C SER A 101 -0.84 8.83 -5.99
N GLY A 102 0.29 8.78 -5.27
CA GLY A 102 0.84 7.53 -4.72
C GLY A 102 1.24 6.50 -5.78
N THR A 103 1.04 5.23 -5.45
CA THR A 103 1.39 4.07 -6.29
C THR A 103 0.17 3.40 -6.94
N GLY A 104 -1.04 3.90 -6.67
CA GLY A 104 -2.30 3.23 -6.98
C GLY A 104 -2.63 2.04 -6.08
N ILE A 105 -1.90 1.83 -4.98
CA ILE A 105 -2.23 0.88 -3.91
C ILE A 105 -2.30 1.68 -2.61
N VAL A 106 -3.45 1.68 -1.96
CA VAL A 106 -3.73 2.50 -0.76
C VAL A 106 -3.60 1.65 0.48
N HIS A 107 -2.87 2.16 1.48
CA HIS A 107 -2.84 1.60 2.82
C HIS A 107 -4.17 1.89 3.52
N CYS A 108 -4.83 0.88 4.06
CA CYS A 108 -6.08 1.06 4.80
C CYS A 108 -5.90 0.91 6.32
N ALA A 109 -6.25 1.96 7.04
CA ALA A 109 -6.31 2.02 8.50
C ALA A 109 -7.70 2.49 8.94
N PRO A 110 -8.66 1.59 9.20
CA PRO A 110 -10.07 1.95 9.32
C PRO A 110 -10.43 2.82 10.53
N ALA A 111 -9.53 2.96 11.50
CA ALA A 111 -9.69 3.91 12.61
C ALA A 111 -9.37 5.37 12.25
N PHE A 112 -8.75 5.61 11.10
CA PHE A 112 -8.14 6.89 10.78
C PHE A 112 -8.60 7.47 9.43
N GLY A 113 -9.52 6.79 8.74
CA GLY A 113 -10.06 7.24 7.46
C GLY A 113 -11.48 6.73 7.23
N GLU A 114 -12.35 7.61 6.72
CA GLU A 114 -13.75 7.27 6.43
C GLU A 114 -13.86 6.22 5.31
N ASP A 115 -13.12 6.42 4.21
CA ASP A 115 -13.07 5.45 3.11
C ASP A 115 -12.47 4.11 3.56
N ASP A 116 -11.40 4.14 4.37
CA ASP A 116 -10.80 2.94 4.91
C ASP A 116 -11.78 2.15 5.79
N TYR A 117 -12.55 2.85 6.62
CA TYR A 117 -13.60 2.26 7.44
C TYR A 117 -14.67 1.58 6.57
N ARG A 118 -15.21 2.32 5.60
CA ARG A 118 -16.24 1.83 4.67
C ARG A 118 -15.77 0.58 3.93
N VAL A 119 -14.60 0.64 3.30
CA VAL A 119 -14.03 -0.47 2.53
C VAL A 119 -13.73 -1.68 3.41
N CYS A 120 -13.15 -1.49 4.60
CA CYS A 120 -12.88 -2.60 5.52
C CYS A 120 -14.17 -3.23 6.06
N LEU A 121 -15.23 -2.43 6.28
CA LEU A 121 -16.54 -2.91 6.73
C LEU A 121 -17.22 -3.76 5.64
N GLU A 122 -17.28 -3.25 4.41
CA GLU A 122 -17.87 -3.97 3.26
C GLU A 122 -17.13 -5.29 2.99
N ASN A 123 -15.81 -5.30 3.19
CA ASN A 123 -14.96 -6.48 3.03
C ASN A 123 -14.92 -7.39 4.27
N LYS A 124 -15.73 -7.12 5.30
CA LYS A 124 -15.80 -7.93 6.54
C LYS A 124 -14.46 -8.09 7.26
N ILE A 125 -13.56 -7.12 7.09
CA ILE A 125 -12.29 -7.04 7.83
C ILE A 125 -12.56 -6.51 9.24
N ILE A 126 -13.48 -5.55 9.33
CA ILE A 126 -14.04 -5.06 10.58
C ILE A 126 -15.56 -5.29 10.57
N LYS A 127 -16.18 -5.18 11.75
CA LYS A 127 -17.64 -5.23 11.89
C LYS A 127 -18.13 -4.03 12.68
N LYS A 128 -19.33 -3.57 12.32
CA LYS A 128 -19.97 -2.45 13.01
C LYS A 128 -20.28 -2.84 14.46
N GLY A 129 -19.80 -2.02 15.40
CA GLY A 129 -20.02 -2.25 16.83
C GLY A 129 -19.02 -3.19 17.50
N GLU A 130 -18.05 -3.73 16.78
CA GLU A 130 -16.89 -4.41 17.38
C GLU A 130 -15.72 -3.43 17.56
N PHE A 131 -14.75 -3.80 18.41
CA PHE A 131 -13.60 -2.96 18.73
C PHE A 131 -12.75 -2.69 17.48
N LEU A 132 -12.67 -1.41 17.12
CA LEU A 132 -11.81 -0.93 16.05
C LEU A 132 -10.35 -0.92 16.53
N VAL A 133 -9.42 -1.23 15.64
CA VAL A 133 -7.99 -1.13 15.93
C VAL A 133 -7.59 0.34 15.98
N VAL A 134 -7.39 0.87 17.19
CA VAL A 134 -6.90 2.22 17.43
C VAL A 134 -5.53 2.13 18.10
N ALA A 135 -4.51 2.64 17.42
CA ALA A 135 -3.12 2.58 17.90
C ALA A 135 -2.77 3.69 18.90
N VAL A 136 -3.60 4.72 19.00
CA VAL A 136 -3.37 5.92 19.82
C VAL A 136 -4.51 6.11 20.84
N ASP A 137 -4.20 6.72 21.98
CA ASP A 137 -5.18 7.06 23.01
C ASP A 137 -5.79 8.47 22.80
N GLU A 138 -6.58 8.93 23.78
CA GLU A 138 -7.26 10.24 23.74
C GLU A 138 -6.31 11.43 23.86
N ASP A 139 -5.10 11.22 24.38
CA ASP A 139 -4.04 12.23 24.48
C ASP A 139 -3.16 12.25 23.20
N GLY A 140 -3.44 11.37 22.24
CA GLY A 140 -2.70 11.25 20.99
C GLY A 140 -1.38 10.49 21.13
N LEU A 141 -1.19 9.76 22.23
CA LEU A 141 0.00 8.95 22.50
C LEU A 141 -0.21 7.53 21.99
N PHE A 142 0.88 6.83 21.65
CA PHE A 142 0.75 5.44 21.23
C PHE A 142 0.41 4.55 22.43
N THR A 143 -0.61 3.73 22.27
CA THR A 143 -1.03 2.75 23.30
C THR A 143 0.07 1.73 23.57
N GLU A 144 0.01 1.08 24.74
CA GLU A 144 0.96 0.03 25.16
C GLU A 144 1.08 -1.13 24.16
N ARG A 145 0.03 -1.33 23.34
CA ARG A 145 0.02 -2.34 22.27
C ARG A 145 1.06 -2.05 21.19
N ILE A 146 1.42 -0.78 20.98
CA ILE A 146 2.47 -0.35 20.05
C ILE A 146 3.80 -0.30 20.79
N THR A 147 4.29 -1.47 21.19
CA THR A 147 5.38 -1.63 22.17
C THR A 147 6.65 -0.84 21.86
N HIS A 148 7.00 -0.68 20.57
CA HIS A 148 8.25 -0.03 20.17
C HIS A 148 8.18 1.50 20.21
N PHE A 149 6.96 2.06 20.25
CA PHE A 149 6.73 3.50 20.19
C PHE A 149 5.78 3.98 21.30
N SER A 150 5.52 3.13 22.31
CA SER A 150 4.55 3.41 23.37
C SER A 150 4.86 4.72 24.09
N GLY A 151 3.79 5.47 24.38
CA GLY A 151 3.83 6.75 25.08
C GLY A 151 3.82 7.98 24.18
#